data_AF-A0A1E5KVL4-F1
#
_entry.id   AF-A0A1E5KVL4-F1
#
_cell.length_a   1.000
_cell.length_b   1.000
_cell.length_c   1.000
_cell.angle_alpha   90.00
_cell.angle_beta   90.00
_cell.angle_gamma   90.00
#
_symmetry.space_group_name_H-M   'P 1'
#
loop_
_entity.id
_entity.type
_entity.pdbx_description
1 polymer ?
#
loop_
_entity_poly.entity_id
_entity_poly.type
_entity_poly.pdbx_seq_one_letter_code
_entity_poly.pdbx_strand_id
1 'polypeptide(L)' 'MKAYQLRQLDRQYEIHMQAWATVMAGQTKKGKPVFRTFEKFFDYKKAEQKLLGRKKETSPDKEKLQNWIANFNS' A
#
# COMPACT_ATOMS: atom_id res chain seq x y z
N MET A 1 14.22 -9.71 16.28
CA MET A 1 12.82 -9.37 15.91
C MET A 1 12.69 -8.86 14.48
N LYS A 2 13.53 -7.93 14.01
CA LYS A 2 13.46 -7.37 12.65
C LYS A 2 13.56 -8.39 11.51
N ALA A 3 14.52 -9.32 11.56
CA ALA A 3 14.65 -10.38 10.55
C ALA A 3 13.41 -11.29 10.47
N TYR A 4 12.80 -11.59 11.61
CA TYR A 4 11.56 -12.36 11.67
C TYR A 4 10.39 -11.58 11.02
N GLN A 5 10.28 -10.29 11.31
CA GLN A 5 9.25 -9.43 10.70
C GLN A 5 9.41 -9.31 9.18
N LEU A 6 10.65 -9.19 8.68
CA LEU A 6 10.95 -9.19 7.24
C LEU A 6 10.57 -10.52 6.61
N ARG A 7 10.93 -11.65 7.25
CA ARG A 7 10.53 -12.98 6.76
C ARG A 7 9.01 -13.14 6.69
N GLN A 8 8.27 -12.54 7.62
CA GLN A 8 6.81 -12.54 7.57
C GLN A 8 6.27 -11.63 6.46
N LEU A 9 6.93 -10.52 6.18
CA LEU A 9 6.57 -9.66 5.04
C LEU A 9 6.79 -10.38 3.70
N ASP A 10 7.88 -11.12 3.55
CA ASP A 10 8.14 -11.93 2.36
C ASP A 10 7.07 -13.02 2.18
N ARG A 11 6.69 -13.69 3.27
CA ARG A 11 5.57 -14.63 3.24
C ARG A 11 4.25 -13.96 2.84
N GLN A 12 3.99 -12.75 3.32
CA GLN A 12 2.81 -11.99 2.91
C GLN A 12 2.87 -11.65 1.42
N TYR A 13 4.02 -11.26 0.89
CA TYR A 13 4.22 -10.99 -0.53
C TYR A 13 3.82 -12.20 -1.38
N GLU A 14 4.31 -13.39 -1.04
CA GLU A 14 3.98 -14.63 -1.76
C GLU A 14 2.47 -14.93 -1.76
N ILE A 15 1.83 -14.80 -0.59
CA ILE A 15 0.38 -15.02 -0.46
C ILE A 15 -0.40 -14.03 -1.33
N HIS A 16 -0.02 -12.74 -1.32
CA HIS A 16 -0.69 -11.73 -2.14
C HIS A 16 -0.44 -12.00 -3.62
N MET A 17 0.76 -12.41 -4.01
CA MET A 17 1.10 -12.76 -5.39
C MET A 17 0.23 -13.90 -5.89
N GLN A 18 0.05 -14.94 -5.07
CA GLN A 18 -0.84 -16.06 -5.39
C GLN A 18 -2.29 -15.59 -5.53
N ALA A 19 -2.80 -14.79 -4.58
CA ALA A 19 -4.16 -14.26 -4.66
C ALA A 19 -4.39 -13.40 -5.91
N TRP A 20 -3.43 -12.54 -6.26
CA TRP A 20 -3.48 -11.73 -7.47
C TRP A 20 -3.47 -12.59 -8.73
N ALA A 21 -2.62 -13.61 -8.79
CA ALA A 21 -2.58 -14.55 -9.91
C ALA A 21 -3.93 -15.26 -10.10
N THR A 22 -4.59 -15.70 -9.02
CA THR A 22 -5.94 -16.28 -9.09
C THR A 22 -6.98 -15.29 -9.61
N VAL A 23 -6.96 -14.04 -9.13
CA VAL A 23 -7.88 -12.99 -9.60
C VAL A 23 -7.66 -12.68 -11.07
N MET A 24 -6.40 -12.63 -11.52
CA MET A 24 -6.03 -12.37 -12.91
C MET A 24 -6.37 -13.54 -13.83
N ALA A 25 -6.17 -14.78 -13.39
CA ALA A 25 -6.55 -15.98 -14.13
C ALA A 25 -8.07 -16.06 -14.36
N GLY A 26 -8.87 -15.56 -13.42
CA GLY A 26 -10.32 -15.46 -13.55
C GLY A 26 -10.82 -14.26 -14.38
N GLN A 27 -9.95 -13.37 -14.86
CA GLN A 27 -10.38 -12.23 -15.68
C GLN A 27 -10.81 -12.70 -17.07
N THR A 28 -12.09 -12.55 -17.38
CA THR A 28 -12.63 -12.72 -18.74
C THR A 28 -12.61 -11.37 -19.47
N LYS A 29 -12.72 -11.37 -20.82
CA LYS A 29 -12.70 -10.15 -21.66
C LYS A 29 -13.69 -9.04 -21.25
N LYS A 30 -14.69 -9.32 -20.41
CA LYS A 30 -15.73 -8.38 -19.98
C LYS A 30 -15.51 -7.78 -18.59
N GLY A 31 -14.65 -8.37 -17.75
CA GLY A 31 -14.30 -7.83 -16.44
C GLY A 31 -12.93 -7.18 -16.49
N LYS A 32 -12.84 -5.89 -16.15
CA LYS A 32 -11.54 -5.24 -15.93
C LYS A 32 -11.19 -5.39 -14.45
N PRO A 33 -9.98 -5.87 -14.10
CA PRO A 33 -9.60 -5.99 -12.72
C PRO A 33 -9.48 -4.58 -12.10
N VAL A 34 -10.01 -4.43 -10.88
CA VAL A 34 -9.90 -3.18 -10.10
C VAL A 34 -8.43 -2.78 -9.95
N PHE A 35 -7.57 -3.77 -9.67
CA PHE A 35 -6.13 -3.62 -9.61
C PHE A 35 -5.48 -4.18 -10.86
N ARG A 36 -5.06 -3.30 -11.77
CA ARG A 36 -4.44 -3.69 -13.05
C ARG A 36 -3.00 -4.20 -12.93
N THR A 37 -2.33 -3.89 -11.83
CA THR A 37 -0.95 -4.31 -11.55
C THR A 37 -0.89 -4.88 -10.15
N PHE A 38 0.05 -5.80 -9.93
CA PHE A 38 0.27 -6.39 -8.62
C PHE A 38 0.63 -5.32 -7.57
N GLU A 39 1.45 -4.34 -7.90
CA GLU A 39 1.83 -3.25 -6.98
C GLU A 39 0.63 -2.42 -6.49
N LYS A 40 -0.41 -2.29 -7.32
CA LYS A 40 -1.66 -1.63 -6.91
C LYS A 40 -2.51 -2.51 -6.00
N PHE A 41 -2.41 -3.83 -6.13
CA PHE A 41 -3.05 -4.81 -5.26
C PHE A 41 -2.32 -4.93 -3.92
N PHE A 42 -0.98 -4.98 -3.94
CA PHE A 42 -0.13 -5.07 -2.77
C PHE A 42 1.17 -4.26 -2.96
N ASP A 43 1.33 -3.21 -2.16
CA ASP A 43 2.52 -2.36 -2.15
C ASP A 43 3.52 -2.85 -1.09
N TYR A 44 4.43 -3.72 -1.52
CA TYR A 44 5.48 -4.28 -0.67
C TYR A 44 6.35 -3.20 -0.02
N LYS A 45 6.73 -2.16 -0.78
CA LYS A 45 7.60 -1.09 -0.29
C LYS A 45 6.92 -0.30 0.83
N LYS A 46 5.62 -0.03 0.70
CA LYS A 46 4.84 0.62 1.76
C LYS A 46 4.72 -0.26 3.01
N ALA A 47 4.54 -1.57 2.84
CA ALA A 47 4.48 -2.52 3.95
C ALA A 47 5.85 -2.62 4.67
N GLU A 48 6.94 -2.69 3.92
CA GLU A 48 8.31 -2.66 4.44
C GLU A 48 8.59 -1.36 5.22
N GLN A 49 8.24 -0.20 4.65
CA GLN A 49 8.43 1.10 5.31
C GLN A 49 7.65 1.20 6.64
N LYS A 50 6.42 0.67 6.68
CA LYS A 50 5.60 0.61 7.90
C LYS A 50 6.27 -0.25 8.97
N LEU A 51 6.84 -1.39 8.57
CA LEU A 51 7.57 -2.30 9.45
C LEU A 51 8.86 -1.70 9.99
N LEU A 52 9.59 -0.99 9.13
CA LEU A 52 10.83 -0.30 9.49
C LEU A 52 10.61 0.96 10.34
N GLY A 53 9.36 1.29 10.69
CA GLY A 53 9.05 2.43 11.54
C GLY A 53 9.33 3.78 10.86
N ARG A 54 9.48 3.81 9.53
CA ARG A 54 9.42 5.06 8.76
C ARG A 54 7.95 5.49 8.75
N LYS A 55 7.47 6.00 9.89
CA LYS A 55 6.29 6.87 9.91
C LYS A 55 6.56 7.89 8.80
N LYS A 56 5.66 7.97 7.82
CA LYS A 56 5.51 9.25 7.13
C LYS A 56 5.12 10.20 8.25
N GLU A 57 6.11 10.89 8.79
CA GLU A 57 5.85 12.14 9.47
C GLU A 57 4.93 12.89 8.53
N THR A 58 3.77 13.28 9.03
CA THR A 58 2.94 14.28 8.38
C THR A 58 3.90 15.38 7.98
N SER A 59 4.22 15.46 6.68
CA SER A 59 5.13 16.49 6.21
C SER A 59 4.53 17.80 6.68
N PRO A 60 5.27 18.67 7.39
CA PRO A 60 4.71 19.89 7.98
C PRO A 60 3.93 20.73 6.96
N ASP A 61 4.22 20.58 5.67
CA ASP A 61 3.45 21.08 4.54
C ASP A 61 1.95 20.68 4.49
N LYS A 62 1.61 19.43 4.79
CA LYS A 62 0.22 18.93 4.76
C LYS A 62 -0.60 19.42 5.94
N GLU A 63 0.04 19.70 7.06
CA GLU A 63 -0.59 20.27 8.24
C GLU A 63 -0.81 21.78 8.05
N LYS A 64 0.19 22.48 7.50
CA LYS A 64 0.07 23.89 7.08
C LYS A 64 -1.04 24.08 6.04
N LEU A 65 -1.14 23.19 5.05
CA LEU A 65 -2.18 23.27 4.02
C LEU A 65 -3.59 23.05 4.62
N GLN A 66 -3.75 22.08 5.52
CA GLN A 66 -5.03 21.83 6.20
C GLN A 66 -5.43 23.01 7.10
N ASN A 67 -4.48 23.58 7.84
CA ASN A 67 -4.72 24.75 8.68
C ASN A 67 -5.08 25.99 7.85
N TRP A 68 -4.45 26.18 6.69
CA TRP A 68 -4.80 27.27 5.77
C TRP A 68 -6.22 27.13 5.20
N ILE A 69 -6.59 25.92 4.77
CA ILE A 69 -7.95 25.64 4.26
C ILE A 69 -9.02 25.85 5.35
N ALA A 70 -8.73 25.47 6.60
CA ALA A 70 -9.64 25.66 7.73
C ALA A 70 -9.86 27.15 8.06
N ASN A 71 -8.79 27.95 8.02
CA ASN A 71 -8.85 29.38 8.31
C ASN A 71 -9.44 30.21 7.15
N PHE A 72 -9.42 29.69 5.91
CA PHE A 72 -9.97 30.39 4.74
C PHE A 72 -11.48 30.18 4.56
N ASN A 73 -12.05 29.14 5.17
CA ASN A 73 -13.49 28.81 5.10
C ASN A 73 -14.28 29.22 6.36
N SER A 74 -13.69 30.06 7.23
CA SER A 74 -14.36 30.67 8.39
C SER A 74 -14.72 32.12 8.13
#